data_AF-A0A7T9DIU3-F1
#
_entry.id   AF-A0A7T9DIU3-F1
#
_cell.length_a   1.000
_cell.length_b   1.000
_cell.length_c   1.000
_cell.angle_alpha   90.00
_cell.angle_beta   90.00
_cell.angle_gamma   90.00
#
_symmetry.space_group_name_H-M   'P 1'
#
loop_
_entity.id
_entity.type
_entity.pdbx_description
1 polymer ?
#
loop_
_entity_poly.entity_id
_entity_poly.type
_entity_poly.pdbx_seq_one_letter_code
_entity_poly.pdbx_strand_id
1 'polypeptide(L)'
;MKPRPHHMPSQRGVGQIVSRDIHLVSIGEPGGKQKGQHILRPGHRAEAETHPLVIGHPGQIAEISARSVLARHGVEVHFDQSQIPEIRSGHLPSRVFLTHSGEIPVRLRRGNRTHRVYYPHHLPTMPVAEVRARMAQGDLQLGKDFKILRSGMLELTVPNIIYHVDPAQIPAIAKNNWVSGSKRSAFQSNFTRVEGKLRTRDGIIVLSETLPVKLPKDIALLLYGGTDGKSRHIHSLFIDPGFSGPIVLEIQGLGHKGKPEKIIARLVKVTP
;
A
#
# COMPACT_ATOMS: atom_id res chain seq x y z
N MET A 1 -14.34 -15.44 53.88
CA MET A 1 -13.95 -15.76 52.49
C MET A 1 -13.11 -14.60 51.95
N LYS A 2 -11.86 -14.84 51.56
CA LYS A 2 -11.02 -13.82 50.89
C LYS A 2 -11.43 -13.75 49.41
N PRO A 3 -11.64 -12.56 48.81
CA PRO A 3 -11.93 -12.46 47.39
C PRO A 3 -10.70 -12.89 46.59
N ARG A 4 -10.92 -13.74 45.58
CA ARG A 4 -9.90 -14.13 44.62
C ARG A 4 -9.47 -12.89 43.82
N PRO A 5 -8.18 -12.74 43.48
CA PRO A 5 -7.76 -11.71 42.56
C PRO A 5 -8.45 -11.96 41.22
N HIS A 6 -9.17 -10.96 40.71
CA HIS A 6 -9.51 -10.93 39.29
C HIS A 6 -8.19 -10.93 38.52
N HIS A 7 -7.91 -12.05 37.84
CA HIS A 7 -6.91 -12.06 36.79
C HIS A 7 -7.30 -11.00 35.77
N MET A 8 -6.61 -9.85 35.80
CA MET A 8 -6.57 -8.99 34.63
C MET A 8 -6.03 -9.82 33.46
N PRO A 9 -6.65 -9.78 32.27
CA PRO A 9 -6.04 -10.35 31.09
C PRO A 9 -4.66 -9.70 30.91
N SER A 10 -3.63 -10.52 30.89
CA SER A 10 -2.25 -10.08 30.67
C SER A 10 -2.17 -9.21 29.41
N GLN A 11 -1.46 -8.08 29.52
CA GLN A 11 -1.07 -7.17 28.43
C GLN A 11 -0.15 -7.87 27.40
N ARG A 12 -0.64 -8.88 26.68
CA ARG A 12 0.05 -9.50 25.54
C ARG A 12 -0.73 -9.16 24.27
N GLY A 13 -0.22 -8.17 23.53
CA GLY A 13 -0.78 -7.80 22.23
C GLY A 13 -0.25 -6.49 21.65
N VAL A 14 0.98 -6.08 21.98
CA VAL A 14 1.61 -4.93 21.29
C VAL A 14 2.20 -5.44 19.97
N GLY A 15 1.61 -5.00 18.85
CA GLY A 15 2.21 -5.12 17.52
C GLY A 15 1.62 -6.18 16.60
N GLN A 16 0.29 -6.32 16.50
CA GLN A 16 -0.30 -7.05 15.37
C GLN A 16 -0.51 -6.12 14.18
N ILE A 17 0.20 -6.41 13.08
CA ILE A 17 -0.22 -5.95 11.75
C ILE A 17 -1.29 -6.92 11.27
N VAL A 18 -2.56 -6.49 11.27
CA VAL A 18 -3.66 -7.28 10.68
C VAL A 18 -3.65 -7.11 9.16
N SER A 19 -2.53 -7.42 8.49
CA SER A 19 -2.44 -7.42 7.02
C SER A 19 -3.10 -8.70 6.49
N ARG A 20 -4.43 -8.79 6.63
CA ARG A 20 -5.21 -9.72 5.82
C ARG A 20 -5.64 -8.98 4.57
N ASP A 21 -5.50 -9.65 3.44
CA ASP A 21 -6.08 -9.17 2.21
C ASP A 21 -7.61 -9.19 2.33
N ILE A 22 -8.24 -8.05 2.10
CA ILE A 22 -9.66 -7.85 2.37
C ILE A 22 -10.46 -8.13 1.10
N HIS A 23 -11.47 -8.98 1.26
CA HIS A 23 -12.27 -9.48 0.15
C HIS A 23 -13.48 -8.58 -0.10
N LEU A 24 -13.66 -8.21 -1.36
CA LEU A 24 -14.81 -7.48 -1.85
C LEU A 24 -16.09 -8.33 -1.76
N VAL A 25 -17.15 -7.75 -1.23
CA VAL A 25 -18.50 -8.33 -1.19
C VAL A 25 -19.32 -7.78 -2.36
N SER A 26 -19.40 -6.45 -2.47
CA SER A 26 -20.07 -5.74 -3.55
C SER A 26 -19.41 -4.38 -3.84
N ILE A 27 -19.73 -3.81 -4.99
CA ILE A 27 -19.19 -2.54 -5.46
C ILE A 27 -20.15 -1.83 -6.41
N GLY A 28 -20.18 -0.51 -6.36
CA GLY A 28 -20.99 0.35 -7.22
C GLY A 28 -20.56 1.81 -7.20
N GLU A 29 -21.32 2.65 -7.89
CA GLU A 29 -21.18 4.10 -7.77
C GLU A 29 -21.51 4.54 -6.32
N PRO A 30 -20.88 5.61 -5.79
CA PRO A 30 -21.19 6.13 -4.45
C PRO A 30 -22.67 6.47 -4.29
N GLY A 31 -23.32 5.95 -3.25
CA GLY A 31 -24.77 6.10 -3.03
C GLY A 31 -25.68 5.39 -4.06
N GLY A 32 -25.09 4.67 -5.00
CA GLY A 32 -25.79 3.94 -6.06
C GLY A 32 -26.06 2.47 -5.73
N LYS A 33 -26.63 1.76 -6.70
CA LYS A 33 -26.91 0.32 -6.57
C LYS A 33 -25.61 -0.49 -6.51
N GLN A 34 -25.43 -1.21 -5.41
CA GLN A 34 -24.34 -2.16 -5.22
C GLN A 34 -24.50 -3.41 -6.09
N LYS A 35 -23.39 -3.90 -6.67
CA LYS A 35 -23.36 -5.06 -7.57
C LYS A 35 -22.22 -6.00 -7.20
N GLY A 36 -22.32 -7.27 -7.62
CA GLY A 36 -21.23 -8.25 -7.46
C GLY A 36 -20.04 -8.03 -8.41
N GLN A 37 -20.13 -7.09 -9.36
CA GLN A 37 -19.07 -6.73 -10.29
C GLN A 37 -19.18 -5.26 -10.71
N HIS A 38 -18.04 -4.63 -10.99
CA HIS A 38 -17.95 -3.25 -11.43
C HIS A 38 -16.68 -3.02 -12.25
N ILE A 39 -16.72 -2.05 -13.16
CA ILE A 39 -15.55 -1.59 -13.92
C ILE A 39 -15.21 -0.21 -13.40
N LEU A 40 -14.16 -0.12 -12.60
CA LEU A 40 -13.68 1.16 -12.08
C LEU A 40 -12.87 1.86 -13.17
N ARG A 41 -13.37 3.01 -13.63
CA ARG A 41 -12.76 3.78 -14.71
C ARG A 41 -11.80 4.85 -14.16
N PRO A 42 -10.76 5.25 -14.91
CA PRO A 42 -9.97 6.44 -14.62
C PRO A 42 -10.83 7.66 -14.29
N GLY A 43 -10.43 8.42 -13.27
CA GLY A 43 -11.11 9.61 -12.77
C GLY A 43 -12.38 9.34 -11.95
N HIS A 44 -12.80 8.09 -11.79
CA HIS A 44 -14.02 7.74 -11.06
C HIS A 44 -13.72 7.23 -9.66
N ARG A 45 -14.72 7.36 -8.78
CA ARG A 45 -14.75 6.80 -7.45
C ARG A 45 -15.83 5.73 -7.38
N ALA A 46 -15.57 4.64 -6.68
CA ALA A 46 -16.55 3.61 -6.35
C ALA A 46 -16.68 3.45 -4.84
N GLU A 47 -17.86 3.01 -4.40
CA GLU A 47 -18.15 2.56 -3.04
C GLU A 47 -18.15 1.03 -3.03
N ALA A 48 -17.44 0.43 -2.08
CA ALA A 48 -17.27 -1.00 -1.95
C ALA A 48 -17.61 -1.48 -0.55
N GLU A 49 -18.39 -2.55 -0.49
CA GLU A 49 -18.59 -3.33 0.73
C GLU A 49 -17.59 -4.48 0.77
N THR A 50 -17.03 -4.74 1.94
CA THR A 50 -16.06 -5.79 2.19
C THR A 50 -16.43 -6.63 3.39
N HIS A 51 -15.82 -7.82 3.46
CA HIS A 51 -15.98 -8.66 4.64
C HIS A 51 -15.51 -7.91 5.89
N PRO A 52 -16.23 -8.04 7.02
CA PRO A 52 -15.88 -7.38 8.26
C PRO A 52 -14.46 -7.73 8.70
N LEU A 53 -13.78 -6.75 9.27
CA LEU A 53 -12.38 -6.85 9.65
C LEU A 53 -12.24 -7.16 11.13
N VAL A 54 -11.07 -7.67 11.51
CA VAL A 54 -10.74 -7.92 12.92
C VAL A 54 -10.62 -6.57 13.64
N ILE A 55 -11.25 -6.48 14.80
CA ILE A 55 -11.29 -5.32 15.68
C ILE A 55 -9.86 -4.98 16.14
N GLY A 56 -9.44 -3.73 15.92
CA GLY A 56 -8.20 -3.20 16.49
C GLY A 56 -8.39 -2.82 17.95
N HIS A 57 -7.30 -2.60 18.70
CA HIS A 57 -7.46 -2.10 20.06
C HIS A 57 -8.05 -0.67 20.04
N PRO A 58 -8.92 -0.31 20.99
CA PRO A 58 -9.39 1.06 21.14
C PRO A 58 -8.21 2.04 21.24
N GLY A 59 -8.29 3.17 20.53
CA GLY A 59 -7.23 4.18 20.49
C GLY A 59 -6.13 3.93 19.45
N GLN A 60 -6.17 2.82 18.71
CA GLN A 60 -5.30 2.62 17.56
C GLN A 60 -5.91 3.28 16.31
N ILE A 61 -5.08 3.95 15.51
CA ILE A 61 -5.49 4.47 14.21
C ILE A 61 -5.10 3.44 13.15
N ALA A 62 -6.12 2.89 12.49
CA ALA A 62 -5.93 2.01 11.35
C ALA A 62 -5.56 2.82 10.11
N GLU A 63 -4.54 2.37 9.40
CA GLU A 63 -4.23 2.81 8.05
C GLU A 63 -4.72 1.78 7.05
N ILE A 64 -5.13 2.25 5.87
CA ILE A 64 -5.63 1.43 4.77
C ILE A 64 -4.76 1.68 3.54
N SER A 65 -4.47 0.63 2.78
CA SER A 65 -3.78 0.75 1.50
C SER A 65 -4.36 -0.20 0.47
N ALA A 66 -4.33 0.21 -0.80
CA ALA A 66 -4.63 -0.69 -1.89
C ALA A 66 -3.66 -1.88 -1.88
N ARG A 67 -4.10 -3.02 -2.39
CA ARG A 67 -3.20 -4.12 -2.76
C ARG A 67 -2.30 -3.65 -3.89
N SER A 68 -1.06 -4.14 -3.94
CA SER A 68 -0.08 -3.76 -4.95
C SER A 68 -0.58 -3.88 -6.40
N VAL A 69 -1.42 -4.87 -6.71
CA VAL A 69 -2.05 -4.99 -8.05
C VAL A 69 -2.96 -3.80 -8.35
N LEU A 70 -3.80 -3.37 -7.40
CA LEU A 70 -4.70 -2.23 -7.56
C LEU A 70 -3.94 -0.90 -7.56
N ALA A 71 -3.01 -0.75 -6.62
CA ALA A 71 -2.10 0.37 -6.51
C ALA A 71 -1.41 0.68 -7.85
N ARG A 72 -0.89 -0.35 -8.52
CA ARG A 72 -0.21 -0.20 -9.82
C ARG A 72 -1.12 0.19 -10.99
N HIS A 73 -2.43 -0.03 -10.86
CA HIS A 73 -3.41 0.53 -11.80
C HIS A 73 -3.88 1.94 -11.39
N GLY A 74 -3.34 2.48 -10.31
CA GLY A 74 -3.73 3.77 -9.77
C GLY A 74 -5.00 3.79 -8.99
N VAL A 75 -5.33 2.68 -8.37
CA VAL A 75 -6.46 2.62 -7.46
C VAL A 75 -5.97 2.90 -6.06
N GLU A 76 -6.45 3.98 -5.46
CA GLU A 76 -6.39 4.26 -4.02
C GLU A 76 -7.56 3.61 -3.32
N VAL A 77 -7.36 3.24 -2.06
CA VAL A 77 -8.44 2.81 -1.18
C VAL A 77 -8.40 3.63 0.09
N HIS A 78 -9.53 4.19 0.49
CA HIS A 78 -9.64 5.04 1.68
C HIS A 78 -10.95 4.78 2.43
N PHE A 79 -10.92 5.08 3.73
CA PHE A 79 -12.13 5.27 4.52
C PHE A 79 -12.69 6.68 4.27
N ASP A 80 -14.00 6.84 4.41
CA ASP A 80 -14.63 8.15 4.45
C ASP A 80 -14.32 8.86 5.78
N GLN A 81 -14.25 10.19 5.75
CA GLN A 81 -13.96 11.00 6.94
C GLN A 81 -15.02 10.79 8.03
N SER A 82 -16.27 10.54 7.63
CA SER A 82 -17.37 10.21 8.54
C SER A 82 -17.14 8.94 9.36
N GLN A 83 -16.25 8.05 8.92
CA GLN A 83 -15.95 6.76 9.56
C GLN A 83 -14.79 6.83 10.57
N ILE A 84 -14.07 7.96 10.64
CA ILE A 84 -12.93 8.13 11.56
C ILE A 84 -13.31 7.88 13.04
N PRO A 85 -14.48 8.34 13.56
CA PRO A 85 -14.87 8.04 14.94
C PRO A 85 -15.04 6.55 15.22
N GLU A 86 -15.64 5.80 14.28
CA GLU A 86 -15.80 4.34 14.36
C GLU A 86 -14.44 3.65 14.41
N ILE A 87 -13.52 4.04 13.52
CA ILE A 87 -12.14 3.52 13.47
C ILE A 87 -11.42 3.75 14.79
N ARG A 88 -11.53 4.95 15.38
CA ARG A 88 -10.92 5.28 16.68
C ARG A 88 -11.49 4.45 17.84
N SER A 89 -12.73 3.99 17.73
CA SER A 89 -13.36 3.09 18.70
C SER A 89 -12.86 1.64 18.62
N GLY A 90 -12.01 1.32 17.62
CA GLY A 90 -11.49 -0.03 17.37
C GLY A 90 -12.29 -0.80 16.31
N HIS A 91 -13.41 -0.25 15.82
CA HIS A 91 -14.26 -0.88 14.81
C HIS A 91 -13.84 -0.42 13.41
N LEU A 92 -13.56 -1.39 12.54
CA LEU A 92 -13.25 -1.09 11.15
C LEU A 92 -14.51 -1.20 10.30
N PRO A 93 -14.87 -0.16 9.54
CA PRO A 93 -16.07 -0.19 8.72
C PRO A 93 -15.93 -1.23 7.60
N SER A 94 -17.03 -1.91 7.29
CA SER A 94 -17.15 -2.81 6.12
C SER A 94 -17.24 -2.05 4.81
N ARG A 95 -17.36 -0.72 4.84
CA ARG A 95 -17.43 0.14 3.67
C ARG A 95 -16.14 0.90 3.46
N VAL A 96 -15.62 0.83 2.25
CA VAL A 96 -14.45 1.58 1.77
C VAL A 96 -14.75 2.22 0.43
N PHE A 97 -13.90 3.16 0.03
CA PHE A 97 -14.00 3.82 -1.26
C PHE A 97 -12.75 3.59 -2.08
N LEU A 98 -12.93 3.40 -3.38
CA LEU A 98 -11.85 3.21 -4.33
C LEU A 98 -11.83 4.41 -5.27
N THR A 99 -10.70 5.10 -5.38
CA THR A 99 -10.50 6.20 -6.34
C THR A 99 -9.49 5.79 -7.38
N HIS A 100 -9.79 5.97 -8.67
CA HIS A 100 -8.91 5.56 -9.75
C HIS A 100 -8.26 6.76 -10.43
N SER A 101 -6.94 6.86 -10.33
CA SER A 101 -6.12 7.93 -10.91
C SER A 101 -5.17 7.47 -12.01
N GLY A 102 -5.11 6.17 -12.34
CA GLY A 102 -4.34 5.65 -13.47
C GLY A 102 -5.11 5.63 -14.80
N GLU A 103 -4.52 5.00 -15.83
CA GLU A 103 -5.02 5.06 -17.23
C GLU A 103 -5.84 3.84 -17.67
N ILE A 104 -5.62 2.68 -17.06
CA ILE A 104 -6.25 1.42 -17.49
C ILE A 104 -7.43 1.11 -16.56
N PRO A 105 -8.68 1.04 -17.07
CA PRO A 105 -9.82 0.59 -16.28
C PRO A 105 -9.57 -0.76 -15.61
N VAL A 106 -10.10 -0.89 -14.39
CA VAL A 106 -9.92 -2.10 -13.57
C VAL A 106 -11.25 -2.81 -13.38
N ARG A 107 -11.29 -4.11 -13.69
CA ARG A 107 -12.47 -4.95 -13.51
C ARG A 107 -12.42 -5.63 -12.13
N LEU A 108 -13.42 -5.31 -11.31
CA LEU A 108 -13.59 -5.81 -9.95
C LEU A 108 -14.81 -6.71 -9.87
N ARG A 109 -14.71 -7.79 -9.10
CA ARG A 109 -15.82 -8.68 -8.73
C ARG A 109 -15.73 -9.13 -7.28
N ARG A 110 -16.86 -9.59 -6.75
CA ARG A 110 -16.96 -10.26 -5.46
C ARG A 110 -15.84 -11.31 -5.29
N GLY A 111 -15.23 -11.33 -4.12
CA GLY A 111 -14.08 -12.17 -3.78
C GLY A 111 -12.73 -11.62 -4.24
N ASN A 112 -12.68 -10.50 -4.99
CA ASN A 112 -11.40 -9.83 -5.24
C ASN A 112 -10.81 -9.29 -3.93
N ARG A 113 -9.50 -9.48 -3.77
CA ARG A 113 -8.72 -8.94 -2.67
C ARG A 113 -8.28 -7.53 -3.03
N THR A 114 -8.86 -6.51 -2.40
CA THR A 114 -8.71 -5.12 -2.85
C THR A 114 -7.73 -4.33 -2.01
N HIS A 115 -7.79 -4.44 -0.69
CA HIS A 115 -6.98 -3.62 0.20
C HIS A 115 -6.49 -4.40 1.41
N ARG A 116 -5.64 -3.73 2.19
CA ARG A 116 -5.11 -4.18 3.47
C ARG A 116 -5.34 -3.08 4.49
N VAL A 117 -5.49 -3.49 5.75
CA VAL A 117 -5.54 -2.58 6.89
C VAL A 117 -4.40 -2.93 7.83
N TYR A 118 -3.76 -1.93 8.43
CA TYR A 118 -2.64 -2.12 9.34
C TYR A 118 -2.60 -0.99 10.38
N TYR A 119 -1.86 -1.19 11.47
CA TYR A 119 -1.82 -0.28 12.62
C TYR A 119 -0.38 0.18 12.89
N PRO A 120 0.19 1.04 12.03
CA PRO A 120 1.62 1.32 12.04
C PRO A 120 2.04 2.26 13.17
N HIS A 121 1.13 3.06 13.72
CA HIS A 121 1.46 4.10 14.71
C HIS A 121 2.05 3.55 16.02
N HIS A 122 1.77 2.30 16.36
CA HIS A 122 2.33 1.66 17.56
C HIS A 122 3.66 0.97 17.30
N LEU A 123 4.11 0.91 16.05
CA LEU A 123 5.36 0.26 15.70
C LEU A 123 6.49 1.30 15.73
N PRO A 124 7.45 1.16 16.65
CA PRO A 124 8.58 2.08 16.72
C PRO A 124 9.48 1.90 15.50
N THR A 125 10.06 3.00 15.03
CA THR A 125 11.11 2.97 14.01
C THR A 125 12.31 2.20 14.55
N MET A 126 12.87 1.30 13.75
CA MET A 126 14.07 0.56 14.13
C MET A 126 15.27 1.50 14.36
N PRO A 127 16.03 1.32 15.46
CA PRO A 127 17.24 2.11 15.70
C PRO A 127 18.31 1.91 14.60
N VAL A 128 19.03 2.98 14.25
CA VAL A 128 20.07 2.96 13.21
C VAL A 128 21.13 1.88 13.46
N ALA A 129 21.55 1.72 14.72
CA ALA A 129 22.55 0.71 15.11
C ALA A 129 22.07 -0.71 14.79
N GLU A 130 20.79 -1.00 15.05
CA GLU A 130 20.21 -2.31 14.77
C GLU A 130 20.08 -2.56 13.27
N VAL A 131 19.61 -1.57 12.50
CA VAL A 131 19.53 -1.67 11.03
C VAL A 131 20.92 -1.98 10.45
N ARG A 132 21.96 -1.27 10.89
CA ARG A 132 23.35 -1.50 10.44
C ARG A 132 23.86 -2.88 10.85
N ALA A 133 23.58 -3.34 12.06
CA ALA A 133 23.98 -4.66 12.52
C ALA A 133 23.34 -5.78 11.67
N ARG A 134 22.03 -5.68 11.39
CA ARG A 134 21.29 -6.63 10.53
C ARG A 134 21.81 -6.64 9.10
N MET A 135 22.20 -5.47 8.57
CA MET A 135 22.83 -5.37 7.25
C MET A 135 24.22 -6.01 7.22
N ALA A 136 25.05 -5.77 8.26
CA ALA A 136 26.38 -6.38 8.36
C ALA A 136 26.32 -7.92 8.47
N GLN A 137 25.25 -8.46 9.07
CA GLN A 137 25.00 -9.89 9.17
C GLN A 137 24.41 -10.52 7.88
N GLY A 138 24.00 -9.71 6.90
CA GLY A 138 23.35 -10.20 5.67
C GLY A 138 21.89 -10.65 5.85
N ASP A 139 21.30 -10.41 7.03
CA ASP A 139 19.89 -10.67 7.33
C ASP A 139 18.98 -9.68 6.59
N LEU A 140 19.34 -8.39 6.65
CA LEU A 140 18.67 -7.29 5.96
C LEU A 140 19.51 -6.79 4.78
N GLN A 141 18.88 -6.62 3.62
CA GLN A 141 19.51 -5.96 2.47
C GLN A 141 18.65 -4.80 1.99
N LEU A 142 19.22 -3.59 2.00
CA LEU A 142 18.64 -2.42 1.35
C LEU A 142 19.40 -2.14 0.06
N GLY A 143 18.69 -1.70 -0.97
CA GLY A 143 19.31 -1.25 -2.22
C GLY A 143 20.13 0.03 -2.00
N LYS A 144 21.05 0.34 -2.93
CA LYS A 144 21.89 1.54 -2.88
C LYS A 144 21.11 2.86 -3.04
N ASP A 145 19.85 2.75 -3.42
CA ASP A 145 18.85 3.81 -3.50
C ASP A 145 18.32 4.21 -2.12
N PHE A 146 18.56 3.42 -1.07
CA PHE A 146 18.22 3.77 0.31
C PHE A 146 19.37 4.43 1.06
N LYS A 147 19.08 5.53 1.75
CA LYS A 147 19.96 6.19 2.71
C LYS A 147 19.33 6.15 4.11
N ILE A 148 20.08 5.63 5.08
CA ILE A 148 19.66 5.62 6.49
C ILE A 148 19.95 7.00 7.10
N LEU A 149 18.91 7.68 7.57
CA LEU A 149 19.00 8.98 8.25
C LEU A 149 19.37 8.80 9.72
N ARG A 150 19.87 9.86 10.36
CA ARG A 150 20.22 9.85 11.80
C ARG A 150 19.04 9.52 12.71
N SER A 151 17.82 9.81 12.27
CA SER A 151 16.57 9.51 12.98
C SER A 151 16.14 8.04 12.92
N GLY A 152 16.83 7.18 12.16
CA GLY A 152 16.39 5.80 11.87
C GLY A 152 15.42 5.70 10.69
N MET A 153 14.90 6.82 10.20
CA MET A 153 14.13 6.87 8.95
C MET A 153 15.04 6.56 7.76
N LEU A 154 14.42 6.11 6.67
CA LEU A 154 15.07 5.86 5.39
C LEU A 154 14.63 6.91 4.37
N GLU A 155 15.58 7.38 3.58
CA GLU A 155 15.34 8.18 2.38
C GLU A 155 15.61 7.30 1.17
N LEU A 156 14.57 7.02 0.39
CA LEU A 156 14.63 6.27 -0.87
C LEU A 156 14.71 7.24 -2.04
N THR A 157 15.80 7.19 -2.79
CA THR A 157 15.93 7.94 -4.05
C THR A 157 15.15 7.22 -5.14
N VAL A 158 14.21 7.92 -5.78
CA VAL A 158 13.35 7.35 -6.81
C VAL A 158 14.16 7.03 -8.07
N PRO A 159 14.24 5.75 -8.50
CA PRO A 159 15.01 5.37 -9.69
C PRO A 159 14.40 5.92 -10.99
N ASN A 160 15.25 6.07 -12.02
CA ASN A 160 14.85 6.47 -13.37
C ASN A 160 14.39 5.29 -14.26
N ILE A 161 13.99 4.17 -13.64
CA ILE A 161 13.38 3.03 -14.33
C ILE A 161 11.88 3.28 -14.34
N ILE A 162 11.26 3.19 -15.51
CA ILE A 162 9.86 3.58 -15.72
C ILE A 162 9.13 2.45 -16.41
N TYR A 163 7.93 2.12 -15.95
CA TYR A 163 6.99 1.31 -16.72
C TYR A 163 5.95 2.21 -17.39
N HIS A 164 5.77 2.02 -18.69
CA HIS A 164 4.82 2.74 -19.52
C HIS A 164 3.87 1.77 -20.21
N VAL A 165 2.61 2.19 -20.40
CA VAL A 165 1.64 1.43 -21.21
C VAL A 165 1.45 2.19 -22.51
N ASP A 166 1.58 1.49 -23.64
CA ASP A 166 1.19 2.05 -24.93
C ASP A 166 -0.32 2.36 -24.93
N PRO A 167 -0.74 3.63 -25.14
CA PRO A 167 -2.15 4.01 -25.16
C PRO A 167 -2.98 3.19 -26.15
N ALA A 168 -2.40 2.75 -27.27
CA ALA A 168 -3.08 1.91 -28.25
C ALA A 168 -3.45 0.52 -27.70
N GLN A 169 -2.73 0.04 -26.68
CA GLN A 169 -2.96 -1.25 -26.05
C GLN A 169 -3.96 -1.19 -24.89
N ILE A 170 -4.27 -0.01 -24.35
CA ILE A 170 -5.17 0.17 -23.19
C ILE A 170 -6.53 -0.52 -23.41
N PRO A 171 -7.22 -0.37 -24.56
CA PRO A 171 -8.52 -1.03 -24.76
C PRO A 171 -8.44 -2.56 -24.68
N ALA A 172 -7.37 -3.15 -25.23
CA ALA A 172 -7.16 -4.59 -25.21
C ALA A 172 -6.84 -5.10 -23.80
N ILE A 173 -5.97 -4.38 -23.06
CA ILE A 173 -5.63 -4.70 -21.67
C ILE A 173 -6.88 -4.59 -20.79
N ALA A 174 -7.63 -3.50 -20.88
CA ALA A 174 -8.81 -3.23 -20.06
C ALA A 174 -9.89 -4.34 -20.18
N LYS A 175 -10.04 -4.94 -21.37
CA LYS A 175 -10.99 -6.05 -21.58
C LYS A 175 -10.69 -7.26 -20.69
N ASN A 176 -9.41 -7.51 -20.43
CA ASN A 176 -8.93 -8.69 -19.71
C ASN A 176 -8.41 -8.37 -18.29
N ASN A 177 -8.38 -7.10 -17.89
CA ASN A 177 -7.75 -6.64 -16.64
C ASN A 177 -8.64 -6.88 -15.40
N TRP A 178 -8.78 -8.15 -15.03
CA TRP A 178 -9.38 -8.56 -13.77
C TRP A 178 -8.35 -8.55 -12.64
N VAL A 179 -8.74 -8.04 -11.47
CA VAL A 179 -7.91 -8.04 -10.25
C VAL A 179 -7.69 -9.47 -9.71
N SER A 180 -8.40 -10.46 -10.23
CA SER A 180 -8.28 -11.86 -9.81
C SER A 180 -6.93 -12.47 -10.23
N GLY A 181 -6.09 -12.79 -9.26
CA GLY A 181 -5.00 -13.76 -9.43
C GLY A 181 -3.84 -13.34 -10.35
N SER A 182 -3.76 -12.07 -10.75
CA SER A 182 -2.63 -11.60 -11.56
C SER A 182 -1.33 -11.69 -10.77
N LYS A 183 -0.50 -12.66 -11.16
CA LYS A 183 0.89 -12.73 -10.74
C LYS A 183 1.61 -11.46 -11.19
N ARG A 184 2.70 -11.07 -10.51
CA ARG A 184 3.59 -9.97 -10.92
C ARG A 184 3.92 -10.03 -12.43
N SER A 185 4.02 -11.24 -12.99
CA SER A 185 4.25 -11.49 -14.41
C SER A 185 3.14 -11.01 -15.35
N ALA A 186 1.87 -11.21 -14.99
CA ALA A 186 0.71 -10.75 -15.78
C ALA A 186 0.56 -9.23 -15.73
N PHE A 187 1.07 -8.61 -14.67
CA PHE A 187 1.19 -7.17 -14.58
C PHE A 187 2.34 -6.67 -15.47
N GLN A 188 3.55 -7.21 -15.32
CA GLN A 188 4.73 -6.80 -16.09
C GLN A 188 4.56 -6.98 -17.61
N SER A 189 3.74 -7.93 -18.07
CA SER A 189 3.46 -8.10 -19.51
C SER A 189 2.65 -6.95 -20.12
N ASN A 190 1.90 -6.20 -19.32
CA ASN A 190 1.06 -5.11 -19.80
C ASN A 190 1.82 -3.77 -19.88
N PHE A 191 3.06 -3.72 -19.36
CA PHE A 191 3.83 -2.49 -19.28
C PHE A 191 5.23 -2.68 -19.87
N THR A 192 5.65 -1.73 -20.69
CA THR A 192 7.00 -1.68 -21.25
C THR A 192 7.94 -0.99 -20.27
N ARG A 193 9.03 -1.67 -19.89
CA ARG A 193 10.12 -1.08 -19.09
C ARG A 193 10.94 -0.16 -19.99
N VAL A 194 11.04 1.12 -19.63
CA VAL A 194 11.80 2.15 -20.32
C VAL A 194 12.80 2.76 -19.34
N GLU A 195 14.07 2.84 -19.73
CA GLU A 195 15.09 3.60 -19.00
C GLU A 195 15.13 5.02 -19.57
N GLY A 196 14.81 6.02 -18.76
CA GLY A 196 14.72 7.39 -19.27
C GLY A 196 14.35 8.44 -18.22
N LYS A 197 14.42 9.72 -18.62
CA LYS A 197 13.96 10.82 -17.77
C LYS A 197 12.45 10.73 -17.61
N LEU A 198 12.00 10.58 -16.36
CA LEU A 198 10.59 10.58 -15.99
C LEU A 198 9.92 11.88 -16.45
N ARG A 199 9.00 11.77 -17.42
CA ARG A 199 8.05 12.82 -17.75
C ARG A 199 6.69 12.37 -17.21
N THR A 200 6.32 12.87 -16.06
CA THR A 200 4.99 12.62 -15.51
C THR A 200 3.99 13.63 -16.10
N ARG A 201 2.73 13.22 -16.24
CA ARG A 201 1.59 14.12 -16.50
C ARG A 201 0.56 13.93 -15.39
N ASP A 202 -0.30 14.91 -15.19
CA ASP A 202 -1.43 14.78 -14.27
C ASP A 202 -2.28 13.57 -14.63
N GLY A 203 -2.62 12.75 -13.64
CA GLY A 203 -3.43 11.54 -13.84
C GLY A 203 -2.72 10.38 -14.54
N ILE A 204 -1.41 10.47 -14.77
CA ILE A 204 -0.61 9.33 -15.23
C ILE A 204 0.19 8.81 -14.05
N ILE A 205 0.00 7.52 -13.75
CA ILE A 205 0.88 6.81 -12.82
C ILE A 205 2.01 6.21 -13.61
N VAL A 206 3.20 6.60 -13.21
CA VAL A 206 4.42 6.01 -13.66
C VAL A 206 4.94 5.08 -12.59
N LEU A 207 5.28 3.86 -12.97
CA LEU A 207 5.83 2.92 -12.02
C LEU A 207 7.35 2.98 -12.09
N SER A 208 8.01 3.05 -10.94
CA SER A 208 9.46 2.93 -10.83
C SER A 208 9.85 1.69 -10.04
N GLU A 209 11.04 1.15 -10.28
CA GLU A 209 11.52 -0.04 -9.62
C GLU A 209 12.83 0.24 -8.87
N THR A 210 12.83 -0.04 -7.56
CA THR A 210 14.02 0.04 -6.69
C THR A 210 15.04 -1.02 -7.05
N LEU A 211 16.25 -0.89 -6.53
CA LEU A 211 17.12 -2.06 -6.45
C LEU A 211 16.50 -3.14 -5.54
N PRO A 212 16.89 -4.41 -5.69
CA PRO A 212 16.40 -5.48 -4.83
C PRO A 212 16.67 -5.20 -3.35
N VAL A 213 15.64 -5.42 -2.53
CA VAL A 213 15.72 -5.44 -1.08
C VAL A 213 15.47 -6.86 -0.58
N LYS A 214 15.93 -7.16 0.64
CA LYS A 214 15.63 -8.39 1.35
C LYS A 214 15.27 -8.03 2.78
N LEU A 215 14.01 -8.23 3.15
CA LEU A 215 13.50 -8.00 4.50
C LEU A 215 13.47 -9.32 5.28
N PRO A 216 13.94 -9.35 6.53
CA PRO A 216 13.71 -10.46 7.45
C PRO A 216 12.22 -10.71 7.74
N LYS A 217 11.89 -11.91 8.24
CA LYS A 217 10.50 -12.29 8.55
C LYS A 217 9.87 -11.50 9.70
N ASP A 218 10.68 -10.83 10.51
CA ASP A 218 10.26 -9.99 11.64
C ASP A 218 10.31 -8.48 11.33
N ILE A 219 10.63 -8.09 10.09
CA ILE A 219 10.79 -6.67 9.72
C ILE A 219 9.91 -6.32 8.54
N ALA A 220 9.08 -5.29 8.69
CA ALA A 220 8.36 -4.68 7.59
C ALA A 220 8.96 -3.32 7.21
N LEU A 221 8.70 -2.88 5.98
CA LEU A 221 9.05 -1.54 5.50
C LEU A 221 7.76 -0.74 5.26
N LEU A 222 7.65 0.41 5.92
CA LEU A 222 6.55 1.36 5.75
C LEU A 222 7.02 2.55 4.91
N LEU A 223 6.25 2.91 3.89
CA LEU A 223 6.50 4.04 3.00
C LEU A 223 5.52 5.17 3.33
N TYR A 224 5.99 6.42 3.43
CA TYR A 224 5.19 7.57 3.89
C TYR A 224 4.91 8.63 2.82
N GLY A 225 5.47 8.47 1.62
CA GLY A 225 5.32 9.42 0.50
C GLY A 225 6.56 10.28 0.26
N GLY A 226 6.41 11.28 -0.61
CA GLY A 226 7.51 12.16 -1.02
C GLY A 226 7.92 13.17 0.05
N THR A 227 9.20 13.57 0.06
CA THR A 227 9.73 14.57 1.02
C THR A 227 9.17 15.99 0.85
N ASP A 228 8.48 16.26 -0.27
CA ASP A 228 7.92 17.57 -0.59
C ASP A 228 6.57 17.88 0.09
N GLY A 229 6.00 16.90 0.80
CA GLY A 229 4.74 17.01 1.54
C GLY A 229 3.49 17.20 0.68
N LYS A 230 3.62 17.18 -0.65
CA LYS A 230 2.52 17.40 -1.62
C LYS A 230 2.29 16.18 -2.52
N SER A 231 3.34 15.36 -2.65
CA SER A 231 3.39 14.12 -3.39
C SER A 231 2.62 12.97 -2.72
N ARG A 232 1.40 12.69 -3.19
CA ARG A 232 0.66 11.43 -2.86
C ARG A 232 1.00 10.37 -3.92
N HIS A 233 2.05 9.59 -3.69
CA HIS A 233 2.69 8.80 -4.76
C HIS A 233 3.06 7.37 -4.37
N ILE A 234 2.39 6.83 -3.36
CA ILE A 234 2.59 5.45 -2.95
C ILE A 234 1.23 4.92 -2.53
N HIS A 235 0.66 4.12 -3.40
CA HIS A 235 -0.64 3.49 -3.16
C HIS A 235 -0.46 2.23 -2.30
N SER A 236 0.75 1.65 -2.30
CA SER A 236 1.18 0.52 -1.46
C SER A 236 2.15 0.97 -0.34
N LEU A 237 1.60 1.41 0.79
CA LEU A 237 2.39 2.00 1.89
C LEU A 237 3.11 0.95 2.78
N PHE A 238 2.86 -0.34 2.57
CA PHE A 238 3.36 -1.42 3.41
C PHE A 238 3.99 -2.55 2.58
N ILE A 239 5.26 -2.87 2.88
CA ILE A 239 5.97 -4.01 2.32
C ILE A 239 6.07 -5.11 3.38
N ASP A 240 5.59 -6.30 3.02
CA ASP A 240 5.45 -7.43 3.93
C ASP A 240 6.80 -7.91 4.50
N PRO A 241 6.83 -8.40 5.74
CA PRO A 241 7.99 -9.12 6.27
C PRO A 241 8.36 -10.34 5.43
N GLY A 242 9.65 -10.63 5.34
CA GLY A 242 10.17 -11.71 4.49
C GLY A 242 10.18 -11.35 2.99
N PHE A 243 9.79 -10.14 2.60
CA PHE A 243 9.83 -9.72 1.19
C PHE A 243 11.25 -9.73 0.65
N SER A 244 11.41 -10.26 -0.56
CA SER A 244 12.69 -10.29 -1.27
C SER A 244 12.47 -9.96 -2.74
N GLY A 245 13.23 -8.99 -3.23
CA GLY A 245 13.19 -8.52 -4.62
C GLY A 245 13.05 -7.00 -4.71
N PRO A 246 12.87 -6.47 -5.93
CA PRO A 246 12.73 -5.04 -6.12
C PRO A 246 11.31 -4.57 -5.78
N ILE A 247 11.22 -3.38 -5.18
CA ILE A 247 9.97 -2.69 -4.83
C ILE A 247 9.52 -1.90 -6.06
N VAL A 248 8.27 -2.07 -6.44
CA VAL A 248 7.64 -1.25 -7.48
C VAL A 248 6.92 -0.10 -6.79
N LEU A 249 7.29 1.13 -7.14
CA LEU A 249 6.75 2.38 -6.63
C LEU A 249 5.72 2.92 -7.62
N GLU A 250 4.55 3.36 -7.12
CA GLU A 250 3.47 3.89 -7.95
C GLU A 250 3.44 5.42 -7.95
N ILE A 251 4.21 6.05 -8.84
CA ILE A 251 4.46 7.50 -8.82
C ILE A 251 3.47 8.22 -9.74
N GLN A 252 2.58 9.00 -9.15
CA GLN A 252 1.72 9.90 -9.92
C GLN A 252 2.46 11.21 -10.25
N GLY A 253 2.22 11.81 -11.42
CA GLY A 253 2.71 13.15 -11.72
C GLY A 253 2.02 14.26 -10.94
N LEU A 254 2.78 15.29 -10.53
CA LEU A 254 2.27 16.57 -10.04
C LEU A 254 2.36 17.63 -11.15
N GLY A 255 1.64 17.44 -12.25
CA GLY A 255 1.55 18.41 -13.34
C GLY A 255 2.90 18.99 -13.77
N HIS A 256 2.93 20.31 -14.03
CA HIS A 256 4.15 21.05 -14.41
C HIS A 256 5.23 21.14 -13.30
N LYS A 257 5.04 20.53 -12.12
CA LYS A 257 5.93 20.65 -10.96
C LYS A 257 6.50 19.31 -10.52
N GLY A 258 7.31 18.72 -11.40
CA GLY A 258 8.29 17.71 -11.02
C GLY A 258 7.74 16.38 -10.48
N LYS A 259 8.67 15.51 -10.13
CA LYS A 259 8.44 14.19 -9.56
C LYS A 259 8.99 14.15 -8.14
N PRO A 260 8.51 13.25 -7.26
CA PRO A 260 9.24 12.98 -6.03
C PRO A 260 10.63 12.43 -6.41
N GLU A 261 11.68 13.16 -6.07
CA GLU A 261 13.04 12.63 -6.18
C GLU A 261 13.34 11.66 -5.04
N LYS A 262 12.64 11.83 -3.92
CA LYS A 262 12.88 11.13 -2.66
C LYS A 262 11.58 10.76 -1.98
N ILE A 263 11.57 9.56 -1.41
CA ILE A 263 10.49 9.00 -0.61
C ILE A 263 11.01 8.75 0.80
N ILE A 264 10.21 9.07 1.82
CA ILE A 264 10.51 8.71 3.20
C ILE A 264 9.90 7.34 3.52
N ALA A 265 10.69 6.51 4.18
CA ALA A 265 10.29 5.20 4.64
C ALA A 265 10.84 4.92 6.05
N ARG A 266 10.37 3.87 6.69
CA ARG A 266 10.98 3.36 7.93
C ARG A 266 10.83 1.86 8.06
N LEU A 267 11.82 1.24 8.68
CA LEU A 267 11.77 -0.16 9.06
C LEU A 267 11.13 -0.28 10.44
N VAL A 268 10.26 -1.27 10.59
CA VAL A 268 9.59 -1.57 11.84
C VAL A 268 9.70 -3.07 12.14
N LYS A 269 9.84 -3.40 13.42
CA LYS A 269 9.69 -4.78 13.87
C LYS A 269 8.21 -5.14 13.94
N VAL A 270 7.90 -6.32 13.47
CA VAL A 270 6.58 -6.92 13.61
C VAL A 270 6.70 -8.15 14.48
N THR A 271 5.76 -8.30 15.41
CA THR A 271 5.65 -9.52 16.20
C THR A 271 4.71 -10.47 15.45
N PRO A 272 5.08 -11.74 15.25
CA PRO A 272 4.18 -12.75 14.69
C PRO A 272 2.86 -12.90 15.47
#